data_AF-A0A8J8VYA4-F1
#
_entry.id   AF-A0A8J8VYA4-F1
#
_cell.length_a   1.000
_cell.length_b   1.000
_cell.length_c   1.000
_cell.angle_alpha   90.00
_cell.angle_beta   90.00
_cell.angle_gamma   90.00
#
_symmetry.space_group_name_H-M   'P 1'
#
loop_
_entity.id
_entity.type
_entity.pdbx_description
1 polymer ?
#
loop_
_entity_poly.entity_id
_entity_poly.type
_entity_poly.pdbx_seq_one_letter_code
_entity_poly.pdbx_strand_id
1 'polypeptide(L)'
;DYNCNWLGGQVVADEINAPGYKDAGFVNITTSDGVVHGQVRQSELYSFVRIYESGHEVPFYQPLASLELFERALARKDIATGEKAVSSHCGYKTHGPPTSDYREGNATIVTKILPTNSTYNTSLDGPDPSTSSKMRRADLTREVRGNHKLEAIRKL
;
A
#
# COMPACT_ATOMS: atom_id res chain seq x y z
N ASP A 1 5.23 -2.52 -8.29
CA ASP A 1 6.02 -3.71 -8.72
C ASP A 1 6.58 -3.51 -10.13
N TYR A 2 7.86 -3.83 -10.35
CA TYR A 2 8.49 -3.80 -11.67
C TYR A 2 8.33 -5.13 -12.42
N ASN A 3 8.52 -6.26 -11.72
CA ASN A 3 8.55 -7.59 -12.33
C ASN A 3 7.18 -7.99 -12.88
N CYS A 4 6.13 -7.74 -12.09
CA CYS A 4 4.74 -7.99 -12.48
C CYS A 4 3.94 -6.67 -12.41
N ASN A 5 4.38 -5.69 -13.20
CA ASN A 5 3.79 -4.35 -13.18
C ASN A 5 2.29 -4.34 -13.54
N TRP A 6 1.55 -3.45 -12.89
CA TRP A 6 0.10 -3.34 -13.07
C TRP A 6 -0.30 -2.89 -14.48
N LEU A 7 0.57 -2.17 -15.19
CA LEU A 7 0.33 -1.74 -16.58
C LEU A 7 0.18 -2.95 -17.51
N GLY A 8 1.10 -3.91 -17.42
CA GLY A 8 1.02 -5.17 -18.15
C GLY A 8 -0.16 -6.02 -17.70
N GLY A 9 -0.43 -6.06 -16.39
CA GLY A 9 -1.62 -6.74 -15.84
C GLY A 9 -2.93 -6.17 -16.39
N GLN A 10 -3.02 -4.85 -16.57
CA GLN A 10 -4.18 -4.20 -17.15
C GLN A 10 -4.36 -4.59 -18.62
N VAL A 11 -3.28 -4.57 -19.42
CA VAL A 11 -3.34 -5.00 -20.82
C VAL A 11 -3.83 -6.43 -20.93
N VAL A 12 -3.31 -7.35 -20.10
CA VAL A 12 -3.80 -8.74 -20.07
C VAL A 12 -5.29 -8.80 -19.72
N ALA A 13 -5.75 -7.97 -18.78
CA ALA A 13 -7.16 -7.95 -18.41
C ALA A 13 -8.07 -7.43 -19.54
N ASP A 14 -7.61 -6.41 -20.26
CA ASP A 14 -8.28 -5.86 -21.44
C ASP A 14 -8.33 -6.88 -22.59
N GLU A 15 -7.28 -7.69 -22.79
CA GLU A 15 -7.24 -8.74 -23.81
C GLU A 15 -8.14 -9.94 -23.47
N ILE A 16 -8.22 -10.33 -22.18
CA ILE A 16 -9.17 -11.36 -21.73
C ILE A 16 -10.61 -10.92 -22.03
N ASN A 17 -10.91 -9.62 -21.86
CA ASN A 17 -12.18 -8.98 -22.19
C ASN A 17 -13.42 -9.82 -21.80
N ALA A 18 -13.49 -10.21 -20.52
CA ALA A 18 -14.63 -10.97 -20.01
C ALA A 18 -15.96 -10.23 -20.34
N PRO A 19 -17.10 -10.94 -20.46
CA PRO A 19 -18.37 -10.33 -20.85
C PRO A 19 -18.70 -9.04 -20.07
N GLY A 20 -18.88 -7.95 -20.81
CA GLY A 20 -19.20 -6.62 -20.25
C GLY A 20 -18.01 -5.83 -19.67
N TYR A 21 -16.81 -6.41 -19.58
CA TYR A 21 -15.64 -5.76 -18.99
C TYR A 21 -15.20 -4.51 -19.77
N LYS A 22 -15.20 -4.56 -21.10
CA LYS A 22 -14.91 -3.39 -21.96
C LYS A 22 -15.80 -2.17 -21.67
N ASP A 23 -17.03 -2.38 -21.19
CA ASP A 23 -17.99 -1.31 -20.90
C ASP A 23 -17.93 -0.84 -19.43
N ALA A 24 -17.18 -1.53 -18.57
CA ALA A 24 -16.95 -1.12 -17.19
C ALA A 24 -15.87 -0.04 -17.12
N GLY A 25 -15.92 0.79 -16.07
CA GLY A 25 -14.91 1.81 -15.78
C GLY A 25 -14.26 1.65 -14.40
N PHE A 26 -13.17 2.35 -14.16
CA PHE A 26 -12.46 2.33 -12.87
C PHE A 26 -13.22 3.11 -11.80
N VAL A 27 -13.37 2.51 -10.62
CA VAL A 27 -13.95 3.14 -9.43
C VAL A 27 -13.04 2.92 -8.23
N ASN A 28 -13.11 3.81 -7.25
CA ASN A 28 -12.29 3.72 -6.04
C ASN A 28 -12.68 2.50 -5.20
N ILE A 29 -11.67 1.84 -4.67
CA ILE A 29 -11.82 0.83 -3.62
C ILE A 29 -11.86 1.57 -2.29
N THR A 30 -12.96 1.46 -1.58
CA THR A 30 -13.11 2.05 -0.24
C THR A 30 -13.05 0.93 0.78
N THR A 31 -12.19 1.07 1.77
CA THR A 31 -12.03 0.13 2.89
C THR A 31 -12.61 0.70 4.17
N SER A 32 -12.63 -0.09 5.24
CA SER A 32 -13.19 0.28 6.54
C SER A 32 -12.54 1.48 7.22
N ASP A 33 -11.30 1.83 6.86
CA ASP A 33 -10.61 3.05 7.32
C ASP A 33 -11.00 4.32 6.54
N GLY A 34 -11.85 4.20 5.52
CA GLY A 34 -12.31 5.30 4.68
C GLY A 34 -11.25 5.82 3.70
N VAL A 35 -10.10 5.15 3.58
CA VAL A 35 -9.02 5.51 2.65
C VAL A 35 -9.22 4.81 1.30
N VAL A 36 -8.83 5.50 0.24
CA VAL A 36 -8.82 4.93 -1.12
C VAL A 36 -7.48 4.26 -1.37
N HIS A 37 -7.43 2.94 -1.20
CA HIS A 37 -6.20 2.15 -1.39
C HIS A 37 -5.95 1.73 -2.84
N GLY A 38 -6.86 2.04 -3.74
CA GLY A 38 -6.75 1.61 -5.13
C GLY A 38 -8.01 1.86 -5.94
N GLN A 39 -7.99 1.31 -7.15
CA GLN A 39 -9.12 1.33 -8.06
C GLN A 39 -9.38 -0.06 -8.64
N VAL A 40 -10.66 -0.32 -8.90
CA VAL A 40 -11.11 -1.55 -9.54
C VAL A 40 -11.93 -1.22 -10.78
N ARG A 41 -11.73 -2.01 -11.83
CA ARG A 41 -12.64 -2.15 -12.95
C ARG A 41 -13.21 -3.56 -12.90
N GLN A 42 -14.53 -3.70 -12.81
CA GLN A 42 -15.18 -4.98 -12.60
C GLN A 42 -16.43 -5.13 -13.48
N SER A 43 -16.57 -6.32 -14.06
CA SER A 43 -17.81 -6.81 -14.66
C SER A 43 -18.12 -8.17 -14.05
N GLU A 44 -19.20 -8.24 -13.29
CA GLU A 44 -19.64 -9.43 -12.56
C GLU A 44 -18.49 -10.05 -11.71
N LEU A 45 -18.11 -11.30 -11.99
CA LEU A 45 -17.09 -12.04 -11.26
C LEU A 45 -15.66 -11.79 -11.79
N TYR A 46 -15.50 -10.98 -12.84
CA TYR A 46 -14.21 -10.64 -13.40
C TYR A 46 -13.82 -9.20 -13.03
N SER A 47 -12.63 -9.03 -12.46
CA SER A 47 -12.13 -7.71 -12.06
C SER A 47 -10.64 -7.58 -12.29
N PHE A 48 -10.23 -6.35 -12.58
CA PHE A 48 -8.85 -5.91 -12.51
C PHE A 48 -8.73 -4.87 -11.42
N VAL A 49 -7.73 -5.05 -10.55
CA VAL A 49 -7.50 -4.22 -9.38
C VAL A 49 -6.11 -3.60 -9.49
N ARG A 50 -6.04 -2.29 -9.37
CA ARG A 50 -4.81 -1.55 -9.13
C ARG A 50 -4.80 -1.08 -7.68
N ILE A 51 -3.87 -1.62 -6.88
CA ILE A 51 -3.62 -1.16 -5.51
C ILE A 51 -2.51 -0.11 -5.55
N TYR A 52 -2.75 1.02 -4.90
CA TYR A 52 -1.81 2.12 -4.78
C TYR A 52 -0.74 1.82 -3.74
N GLU A 53 0.38 2.53 -3.83
CA GLU A 53 1.43 2.52 -2.83
C GLU A 53 1.90 1.10 -2.43
N SER A 54 1.98 0.21 -3.42
CA SER A 54 2.20 -1.22 -3.21
C SER A 54 3.22 -1.85 -4.16
N GLY A 55 4.07 -2.72 -3.58
CA GLY A 55 5.06 -3.53 -4.28
C GLY A 55 4.52 -4.88 -4.76
N HIS A 56 5.41 -5.86 -4.91
CA HIS A 56 5.08 -7.21 -5.39
C HIS A 56 4.16 -7.95 -4.39
N GLU A 57 4.52 -7.87 -3.11
CA GLU A 57 3.78 -8.52 -2.01
C GLU A 57 2.69 -7.60 -1.48
N VAL A 58 1.61 -7.43 -2.22
CA VAL A 58 0.54 -6.46 -1.88
C VAL A 58 0.08 -6.52 -0.41
N PRO A 59 -0.12 -7.70 0.22
CA PRO A 59 -0.52 -7.78 1.63
C PRO A 59 0.51 -7.24 2.63
N PHE A 60 1.79 -7.14 2.26
CA PHE A 60 2.81 -6.50 3.10
C PHE A 60 2.64 -4.97 3.11
N TYR A 61 2.39 -4.37 1.94
CA TYR A 61 2.29 -2.93 1.78
C TYR A 61 0.91 -2.41 2.21
N GLN A 62 -0.15 -3.08 1.77
CA GLN A 62 -1.55 -2.70 1.98
C GLN A 62 -2.34 -3.84 2.65
N PRO A 63 -2.05 -4.16 3.93
CA PRO A 63 -2.61 -5.32 4.62
C PRO A 63 -4.14 -5.26 4.77
N LEU A 64 -4.68 -4.09 5.16
CA LEU A 64 -6.13 -3.91 5.34
C LEU A 64 -6.89 -4.10 4.03
N ALA A 65 -6.48 -3.38 2.99
CA ALA A 65 -7.10 -3.48 1.67
C ALA A 65 -7.03 -4.91 1.11
N SER A 66 -5.88 -5.58 1.28
CA SER A 66 -5.70 -6.96 0.81
C SER A 66 -6.66 -7.94 1.50
N LEU A 67 -6.82 -7.81 2.83
CA LEU A 67 -7.72 -8.66 3.60
C LEU A 67 -9.18 -8.43 3.17
N GLU A 68 -9.61 -7.17 3.09
CA GLU A 68 -10.98 -6.86 2.70
C GLU A 68 -11.29 -7.31 1.27
N LEU A 69 -10.35 -7.15 0.33
CA LEU A 69 -10.51 -7.64 -1.04
C LEU A 69 -10.65 -9.16 -1.09
N PHE A 70 -9.84 -9.87 -0.31
CA PHE A 70 -9.91 -11.32 -0.20
C PHE A 70 -11.27 -11.77 0.34
N GLU A 71 -11.76 -11.14 1.40
CA GLU A 71 -13.08 -11.43 1.99
C GLU A 71 -14.22 -11.13 1.00
N ARG A 72 -14.16 -10.00 0.28
CA ARG A 72 -15.14 -9.62 -0.75
C ARG A 72 -15.19 -10.67 -1.87
N ALA A 73 -14.03 -11.11 -2.35
CA ALA A 73 -13.94 -12.12 -3.40
C ALA A 73 -14.55 -13.46 -2.95
N LEU A 74 -14.23 -13.92 -1.74
CA LEU A 74 -14.79 -15.15 -1.18
C LEU A 74 -16.31 -15.06 -0.97
N ALA A 75 -16.79 -13.92 -0.48
CA ALA A 75 -18.21 -13.67 -0.25
C ALA A 75 -18.99 -13.34 -1.53
N ARG A 76 -18.33 -13.33 -2.71
CA ARG A 76 -18.89 -12.92 -3.99
C ARG A 76 -19.59 -11.56 -3.90
N LYS A 77 -18.87 -10.58 -3.40
CA LYS A 77 -19.31 -9.19 -3.39
C LYS A 77 -18.53 -8.36 -4.39
N ASP A 78 -19.06 -7.18 -4.71
CA ASP A 78 -18.33 -6.22 -5.50
C ASP A 78 -17.02 -5.84 -4.79
N ILE A 79 -15.97 -5.64 -5.58
CA ILE A 79 -14.64 -5.38 -5.05
C ILE A 79 -14.49 -3.93 -4.57
N ALA A 80 -15.31 -3.01 -5.09
CA ALA A 80 -15.20 -1.57 -4.80
C ALA A 80 -15.59 -1.24 -3.35
N THR A 81 -16.75 -1.73 -2.89
CA THR A 81 -17.31 -1.42 -1.57
C THR A 81 -17.58 -2.67 -0.73
N GLY A 82 -17.77 -3.84 -1.33
CA GLY A 82 -18.13 -5.05 -0.60
C GLY A 82 -19.58 -5.06 -0.08
N GLU A 83 -20.47 -4.31 -0.73
CA GLU A 83 -21.87 -4.17 -0.33
C GLU A 83 -22.82 -4.92 -1.25
N LYS A 84 -22.50 -5.01 -2.54
CA LYS A 84 -23.35 -5.61 -3.57
C LYS A 84 -22.94 -7.06 -3.79
N ALA A 85 -23.88 -7.98 -3.67
CA ALA A 85 -23.65 -9.35 -4.09
C ALA A 85 -23.49 -9.42 -5.62
N VAL A 86 -22.50 -10.17 -6.08
CA VAL A 86 -22.23 -10.38 -7.51
C VAL A 86 -22.31 -11.88 -7.83
N SER A 87 -22.88 -12.20 -8.99
CA SER A 87 -22.97 -13.56 -9.51
C SER A 87 -22.83 -13.54 -11.02
N SER A 88 -22.66 -14.71 -11.64
CA SER A 88 -22.68 -14.82 -13.10
C SER A 88 -24.04 -14.37 -13.64
N HIS A 89 -24.03 -13.56 -14.70
CA HIS A 89 -25.21 -13.01 -15.37
C HIS A 89 -26.06 -12.05 -14.52
N CYS A 90 -25.51 -11.45 -13.45
CA CYS A 90 -26.21 -10.43 -12.68
C CYS A 90 -26.17 -9.03 -13.32
N GLY A 91 -25.35 -8.83 -14.36
CA GLY A 91 -25.22 -7.55 -15.04
C GLY A 91 -24.48 -6.47 -14.25
N TYR A 92 -23.88 -6.79 -13.10
CA TYR A 92 -23.10 -5.84 -12.31
C TYR A 92 -21.88 -5.34 -13.09
N LYS A 93 -21.70 -4.03 -13.16
CA LYS A 93 -20.52 -3.38 -13.74
C LYS A 93 -20.17 -2.13 -12.95
N THR A 94 -18.88 -1.82 -12.87
CA THR A 94 -18.40 -0.55 -12.34
C THR A 94 -18.54 0.55 -13.39
N HIS A 95 -18.87 1.77 -12.96
CA HIS A 95 -19.06 2.92 -13.84
C HIS A 95 -18.11 4.04 -13.44
N GLY A 96 -17.18 4.38 -14.32
CA GLY A 96 -16.14 5.38 -14.08
C GLY A 96 -15.28 5.61 -15.34
N PRO A 97 -14.16 6.34 -15.23
CA PRO A 97 -13.26 6.56 -16.36
C PRO A 97 -12.68 5.24 -16.90
N PRO A 98 -12.29 5.21 -18.19
CA PRO A 98 -11.66 4.04 -18.79
C PRO A 98 -10.22 3.80 -18.30
N THR A 99 -9.60 4.79 -17.66
CA THR A 99 -8.22 4.74 -17.17
C THR A 99 -8.14 5.03 -15.68
N SER A 100 -7.12 4.48 -15.03
CA SER A 100 -6.73 4.81 -13.67
C SER A 100 -5.59 5.83 -13.70
N ASP A 101 -5.91 7.10 -13.46
CA ASP A 101 -4.97 8.22 -13.66
C ASP A 101 -4.19 8.60 -12.39
N TYR A 102 -4.36 7.85 -11.29
CA TYR A 102 -3.58 8.07 -10.07
C TYR A 102 -2.08 7.93 -10.35
N ARG A 103 -1.30 8.84 -9.77
CA ARG A 103 0.16 8.87 -9.87
C ARG A 103 0.74 8.89 -8.48
N GLU A 104 1.47 7.83 -8.15
CA GLU A 104 2.27 7.73 -6.94
C GLU A 104 3.28 8.88 -6.93
N GLY A 105 3.39 9.57 -5.80
CA GLY A 105 4.31 10.69 -5.63
C GLY A 105 5.75 10.26 -5.33
N ASN A 106 6.63 11.23 -5.12
CA ASN A 106 8.02 10.99 -4.70
C ASN A 106 8.15 10.35 -3.30
N ALA A 107 7.05 10.25 -2.54
CA ALA A 107 7.05 9.64 -1.22
C ALA A 107 7.43 8.15 -1.23
N THR A 108 7.17 7.45 -2.34
CA THR A 108 7.51 6.03 -2.51
C THR A 108 8.99 5.76 -2.73
N ILE A 109 9.81 6.79 -2.99
CA ILE A 109 11.22 6.63 -3.30
C ILE A 109 12.07 6.98 -2.07
N VAL A 110 12.75 5.96 -1.55
CA VAL A 110 13.75 6.14 -0.49
C VAL A 110 15.07 6.63 -1.11
N THR A 111 15.29 7.94 -1.07
CA THR A 111 16.49 8.60 -1.64
C THR A 111 17.67 8.70 -0.68
N LYS A 112 17.49 8.30 0.59
CA LYS A 112 18.50 8.40 1.65
C LYS A 112 18.71 7.05 2.30
N ILE A 113 19.92 6.82 2.80
CA ILE A 113 20.22 5.63 3.60
C ILE A 113 19.42 5.73 4.91
N LEU A 114 18.58 4.71 5.16
CA LEU A 114 17.83 4.57 6.39
C LEU A 114 18.68 3.90 7.47
N PRO A 115 18.42 4.20 8.76
CA PRO A 115 18.98 3.42 9.87
C PRO A 115 18.72 1.91 9.72
N THR A 116 19.64 1.08 10.20
CA THR A 116 19.51 -0.40 10.13
C THR A 116 18.28 -0.93 10.87
N ASN A 117 17.73 -0.17 11.80
CA ASN A 117 16.55 -0.51 12.58
C ASN A 117 15.25 0.13 12.05
N SER A 118 15.25 0.68 10.84
CA SER A 118 14.04 1.22 10.23
C SER A 118 13.04 0.12 9.89
N THR A 119 11.79 0.36 10.25
CA THR A 119 10.62 -0.48 9.95
C THR A 119 9.73 0.20 8.92
N TYR A 120 9.03 -0.60 8.12
CA TYR A 120 8.04 -0.10 7.17
C TYR A 120 6.74 0.22 7.90
N ASN A 121 6.17 1.38 7.61
CA ASN A 121 4.90 1.86 8.15
C ASN A 121 3.86 1.88 7.02
N THR A 122 2.88 0.99 7.12
CA THR A 122 1.81 0.83 6.13
C THR A 122 0.80 1.97 6.13
N SER A 123 0.77 2.82 7.17
CA SER A 123 -0.09 4.02 7.17
C SER A 123 0.57 5.22 6.49
N LEU A 124 1.89 5.19 6.31
CA LEU A 124 2.69 6.26 5.69
C LEU A 124 3.22 5.87 4.32
N ASP A 125 3.03 4.62 3.92
CA ASP A 125 3.60 4.01 2.71
C ASP A 125 5.13 4.18 2.60
N GLY A 126 5.81 4.07 3.74
CA GLY A 126 7.22 4.40 3.85
C GLY A 126 7.84 4.02 5.18
N PRO A 127 9.11 4.37 5.43
CA PRO A 127 9.78 4.04 6.68
C PRO A 127 9.22 4.85 7.86
N ASP A 128 9.23 4.25 9.04
CA ASP A 128 8.90 4.96 10.28
C ASP A 128 9.79 6.20 10.47
N PRO A 129 9.24 7.32 10.96
CA PRO A 129 10.03 8.50 11.29
C PRO A 129 11.11 8.14 12.32
N SER A 130 12.37 8.38 11.97
CA SER A 130 13.47 8.10 12.90
C SER A 130 13.40 9.04 14.12
N THR A 131 13.48 8.47 15.32
CA THR A 131 13.55 9.19 16.61
C THR A 131 14.88 9.94 16.82
N SER A 132 15.47 10.50 15.77
CA SER A 132 16.78 11.17 15.80
C SER A 132 16.81 12.46 16.62
N SER A 133 15.68 13.04 17.01
CA SER A 133 15.68 14.28 17.83
C SER A 133 15.76 14.03 19.34
N LYS A 134 15.40 12.84 19.85
CA LYS A 134 15.42 12.55 21.30
C LYS A 134 16.63 11.72 21.73
N MET A 135 17.15 10.82 20.90
CA MET A 135 18.30 9.97 21.26
C MET A 135 19.62 10.73 21.36
N ARG A 136 19.86 11.76 20.53
CA ARG A 136 21.13 12.52 20.57
C ARG A 136 21.41 13.17 21.93
N ARG A 137 20.38 13.61 22.67
CA ARG A 137 20.58 14.23 23.99
C ARG A 137 20.99 13.23 25.07
N ALA A 138 20.45 12.00 25.03
CA ALA A 138 20.72 10.97 26.04
C ALA A 138 22.12 10.35 25.90
N ASP A 139 22.59 10.14 24.66
CA ASP A 139 23.95 9.63 24.43
C ASP A 139 25.02 10.67 24.77
N LEU A 140 24.82 11.94 24.39
CA LEU A 140 25.71 13.04 24.79
C LEU A 140 25.83 13.18 26.33
N THR A 141 24.76 12.92 27.09
CA THR A 141 24.82 12.98 28.56
C THR A 141 25.49 11.75 29.19
N ARG A 142 25.41 10.57 28.57
CA ARG A 142 26.13 9.37 29.04
C ARG A 142 27.62 9.45 28.73
N GLU A 143 28.00 9.97 27.57
CA GLU A 143 29.39 10.10 27.14
C GLU A 143 30.16 11.14 27.99
N VAL A 144 29.53 12.28 28.30
CA VAL A 144 30.09 13.29 29.21
C VAL A 144 30.27 12.75 30.64
N ARG A 145 29.31 11.96 31.16
CA ARG A 145 29.44 11.32 32.49
C ARG A 145 30.50 10.21 32.51
N GLY A 146 30.75 9.54 31.39
CA GLY A 146 31.79 8.50 31.27
C GLY A 146 33.20 9.09 31.32
N ASN A 147 33.43 10.22 30.66
CA ASN A 147 34.76 10.84 30.59
C ASN A 147 35.23 11.50 31.89
N HIS A 148 34.32 11.99 32.75
CA HIS A 148 34.73 12.57 34.04
C HIS A 148 35.20 11.53 35.08
N LYS A 149 34.93 10.23 34.89
CA LYS A 149 35.43 9.17 35.80
C LYS A 149 36.85 8.71 35.50
N LEU A 150 37.39 8.97 34.30
CA LEU A 150 38.75 8.55 33.93
C LEU A 150 39.85 9.55 34.25
N GLU A 151 39.53 10.83 34.47
CA GLU A 151 40.55 11.82 34.88
C GLU A 151 40.93 11.74 36.37
N ALA A 152 40.16 11.04 37.21
CA ALA A 152 40.44 10.93 38.65
C ALA A 152 41.44 9.82 39.04
N ILE A 153 41.94 9.00 38.10
CA ILE A 153 42.82 7.84 38.41
C ILE A 153 44.28 8.08 37.96
N ARG A 154 44.64 9.28 37.49
CA ARG A 154 46.02 9.59 37.03
C ARG A 154 46.85 10.50 37.95
N LYS A 155 46.44 10.67 39.20
CA LYS A 155 47.26 11.28 40.26
C LYS A 155 47.10 10.51 41.56
N LEU A 156 47.91 9.47 41.73
CA LEU A 156 48.52 8.99 42.97
C LEU A 156 49.56 7.93 42.61
#